data_AF-A0AAU8P761-F1
#
_entry.id   AF-A0AAU8P761-F1
#
_cell.length_a   1.000
_cell.length_b   1.000
_cell.length_c   1.000
_cell.angle_alpha   90.00
_cell.angle_beta   90.00
_cell.angle_gamma   90.00
#
_symmetry.space_group_name_H-M   'P 1'
#
loop_
_entity.id
_entity.type
_entity.pdbx_description
1 polymer ?
#
loop_
_entity_poly.entity_id
_entity_poly.type
_entity_poly.pdbx_seq_one_letter_code
_entity_poly.pdbx_strand_id
1 'polypeptide(L)'
;MKWLVVAVLLIVAIVGNYIYRDVSLPLRALAVVVIIAAAGGIALMTAQGKATVAFAREARTEMRKVIWPTRQEALHTTLIVAAVTAVMALILWGLDGILVRLVSFITGLRF
;
A
#
# COMPACT_ATOMS: atom_id res chain seq x y z
N MET A 1 17.75 -16.13 20.01
CA MET A 1 18.18 -17.32 19.24
C MET A 1 17.18 -17.88 18.23
N LYS A 2 15.84 -17.79 18.40
CA LYS A 2 14.86 -18.50 17.51
C LYS A 2 14.84 -18.04 16.04
N TRP A 3 15.13 -16.76 15.78
CA TRP A 3 15.22 -16.20 14.42
C TRP A 3 16.38 -16.77 13.59
N LEU A 4 17.45 -17.23 14.26
CA LEU A 4 18.60 -17.85 13.62
C LEU A 4 18.21 -19.19 12.99
N VAL A 5 17.30 -19.94 13.63
CA VAL A 5 16.74 -21.19 13.10
C VAL A 5 15.88 -20.94 11.86
N VAL A 6 15.08 -19.87 11.85
CA VAL A 6 14.26 -19.47 10.69
C VAL A 6 15.15 -19.03 9.53
N ALA A 7 16.18 -18.22 9.79
CA ALA A 7 17.14 -17.80 8.78
C ALA A 7 17.90 -18.99 8.17
N VAL A 8 18.34 -19.94 9.01
CA VAL A 8 19.02 -21.17 8.55
C VAL A 8 18.07 -22.05 7.72
N LEU A 9 16.81 -22.22 8.13
CA LEU A 9 15.82 -22.97 7.34
C LEU A 9 15.54 -22.34 5.98
N LEU A 10 15.46 -21.01 5.90
CA LEU A 10 15.28 -20.30 4.63
C LEU A 10 16.52 -20.41 3.73
N ILE A 11 17.72 -20.33 4.30
CA ILE A 11 18.98 -20.54 3.56
C ILE A 11 19.04 -21.98 3.02
N VAL A 12 18.67 -22.98 3.83
CA VAL A 12 18.58 -24.38 3.39
C VAL A 12 17.55 -24.56 2.27
N ALA A 13 16.41 -23.86 2.33
CA ALA A 13 15.42 -23.89 1.25
C ALA A 13 15.96 -23.30 -0.07
N ILE A 14 16.67 -22.17 0.01
CA ILE A 14 17.25 -21.48 -1.15
C ILE A 14 18.41 -22.30 -1.75
N VAL A 15 19.29 -22.85 -0.90
CA VAL A 15 20.45 -23.64 -1.33
C VAL A 15 20.03 -25.02 -1.85
N GLY A 16 19.07 -25.67 -1.20
CA GLY A 16 18.49 -26.94 -1.68
C GLY A 16 17.83 -26.78 -3.06
N ASN A 17 17.18 -25.63 -3.30
CA ASN A 17 16.63 -25.25 -4.59
C ASN A 17 17.72 -24.97 -5.65
N TYR A 18 18.92 -24.56 -5.26
CA TYR A 18 20.03 -24.32 -6.19
C TYR A 18 20.80 -25.60 -6.56
N ILE A 19 20.98 -26.52 -5.61
CA ILE A 19 21.71 -27.79 -5.82
C ILE A 19 20.91 -28.78 -6.67
N TYR A 20 19.57 -28.84 -6.51
CA TYR A 20 18.70 -29.73 -7.30
C TYR A 20 18.20 -29.05 -8.59
N ARG A 21 19.12 -28.60 -9.45
CA ARG A 21 18.79 -28.07 -10.79
C ARG A 21 18.46 -29.17 -11.80
N ASP A 22 18.90 -30.41 -11.57
CA ASP A 22 18.79 -31.52 -12.53
C ASP A 22 17.61 -32.50 -12.29
N VAL A 23 16.69 -32.20 -11.36
CA VAL A 23 15.52 -33.04 -11.05
C VAL A 23 14.21 -32.42 -11.56
N SER A 24 13.25 -33.27 -11.93
CA SER A 24 11.92 -32.90 -12.46
C SER A 24 11.21 -31.80 -11.67
N LEU A 25 10.78 -30.76 -12.39
CA LEU A 25 10.13 -29.52 -11.92
C LEU A 25 9.06 -29.67 -10.80
N PRO A 26 8.15 -30.68 -10.81
CA PRO A 26 7.07 -30.74 -9.83
C PRO A 26 7.52 -31.08 -8.41
N LEU A 27 8.51 -31.97 -8.27
CA LEU A 27 8.94 -32.50 -6.97
C LEU A 27 9.68 -31.43 -6.14
N ARG A 28 10.44 -30.57 -6.82
CA ARG A 28 11.15 -29.44 -6.20
C ARG A 28 10.20 -28.35 -5.71
N ALA A 29 9.17 -28.03 -6.50
CA ALA A 29 8.14 -27.07 -6.09
C ALA A 29 7.43 -27.53 -4.81
N LEU A 30 7.07 -28.81 -4.71
CA LEU A 30 6.47 -29.38 -3.50
C LEU A 30 7.43 -29.34 -2.30
N ALA A 31 8.70 -29.73 -2.47
CA ALA A 31 9.69 -29.70 -1.38
C ALA A 31 9.91 -28.28 -0.84
N VAL A 32 10.01 -27.28 -1.72
CA VAL A 32 10.16 -25.86 -1.32
C VAL A 32 8.92 -25.37 -0.58
N VAL A 33 7.72 -25.71 -1.06
CA VAL A 33 6.46 -25.35 -0.38
C VAL A 33 6.38 -25.95 1.02
N VAL A 34 6.78 -27.21 1.21
CA VAL A 34 6.79 -27.85 2.53
C VAL A 34 7.77 -27.18 3.48
N ILE A 35 8.97 -26.80 3.01
CA ILE A 35 9.97 -26.11 3.84
C ILE A 35 9.50 -24.70 4.20
N ILE A 36 8.88 -23.97 3.27
CA ILE A 36 8.30 -22.64 3.54
C ILE A 36 7.16 -22.75 4.54
N ALA A 37 6.28 -23.75 4.42
CA ALA A 37 5.20 -23.98 5.36
C ALA A 37 5.72 -24.29 6.77
N ALA A 38 6.74 -25.15 6.89
CA ALA A 38 7.37 -25.46 8.17
C ALA A 38 8.08 -24.24 8.79
N ALA A 39 8.79 -23.45 7.98
CA ALA A 39 9.45 -22.22 8.43
C ALA A 39 8.43 -21.16 8.89
N GLY A 40 7.32 -21.02 8.16
CA GLY A 40 6.19 -20.17 8.55
C GLY A 40 5.56 -20.60 9.87
N GLY A 41 5.33 -21.91 10.06
CA GLY A 41 4.83 -22.46 11.32
C GLY A 41 5.74 -22.18 12.52
N ILE A 42 7.06 -22.35 12.35
CA ILE A 42 8.06 -22.07 13.40
C ILE A 42 8.15 -20.56 13.68
N ALA A 43 8.08 -19.72 12.64
CA ALA A 43 8.09 -18.27 12.80
C ALA A 43 6.88 -17.77 13.61
N LEU A 44 5.68 -18.30 13.35
CA LEU A 44 4.47 -17.98 14.10
C LEU A 44 4.53 -18.44 15.58
N MET A 45 5.23 -19.54 15.86
CA MET A 45 5.45 -20.02 17.23
C MET A 45 6.49 -19.20 18.03
N THR A 46 7.21 -18.29 17.38
CA THR A 46 8.24 -17.44 18.01
C THR A 46 7.60 -16.27 18.77
N ALA A 47 8.28 -15.72 19.79
CA ALA A 47 7.77 -14.64 20.65
C ALA A 47 7.28 -13.42 19.84
N GLN A 48 7.98 -13.07 18.76
CA GLN A 48 7.56 -12.00 17.86
C GLN A 48 6.42 -12.39 16.92
N GLY A 49 6.32 -13.66 16.50
CA GLY A 49 5.17 -14.15 15.72
C GLY A 49 3.87 -14.09 16.52
N LYS A 50 3.91 -14.47 17.80
CA LYS A 50 2.77 -14.32 18.73
C LYS A 50 2.42 -12.85 18.96
N ALA A 51 3.40 -11.96 19.05
CA ALA A 51 3.17 -10.51 19.15
C ALA A 51 2.47 -9.97 17.90
N THR A 52 2.91 -10.32 16.69
CA THR A 52 2.25 -9.90 15.44
C THR A 52 0.81 -10.41 15.34
N VAL A 53 0.54 -11.64 15.79
CA VAL A 53 -0.84 -12.17 15.84
C VAL A 53 -1.69 -11.42 16.86
N ALA A 54 -1.13 -11.06 18.02
CA ALA A 54 -1.81 -10.23 19.01
C ALA A 54 -2.09 -8.82 18.45
N PHE A 55 -1.11 -8.17 17.82
CA PHE A 55 -1.27 -6.88 17.13
C PHE A 55 -2.33 -6.96 16.02
N ALA A 56 -2.40 -8.03 15.24
CA ALA A 56 -3.44 -8.20 14.23
C ALA A 56 -4.83 -8.36 14.85
N ARG A 57 -4.93 -8.95 16.04
CA ARG A 57 -6.18 -9.09 16.79
C ARG A 57 -6.62 -7.76 17.40
N GLU A 58 -5.67 -6.99 17.91
CA GLU A 58 -5.88 -5.61 18.40
C GLU A 58 -6.28 -4.69 17.24
N ALA A 59 -5.60 -4.76 16.09
CA ALA A 59 -5.93 -3.99 14.89
C ALA A 59 -7.34 -4.30 14.36
N ARG A 60 -7.81 -5.55 14.44
CA ARG A 60 -9.22 -5.86 14.14
C ARG A 60 -10.20 -5.22 15.14
N THR A 61 -9.79 -5.07 16.39
CA THR A 61 -10.59 -4.43 17.42
C THR A 61 -10.66 -2.92 17.20
N GLU A 62 -9.55 -2.28 16.79
CA GLU A 62 -9.51 -0.88 16.39
C GLU A 62 -10.24 -0.62 15.06
N MET A 63 -10.12 -1.50 14.07
CA MET A 63 -10.89 -1.43 12.82
C MET A 63 -12.41 -1.45 13.06
N ARG A 64 -12.87 -2.14 14.11
CA ARG A 64 -14.29 -2.11 14.50
C ARG A 64 -14.72 -0.77 15.10
N LYS A 65 -13.78 0.04 15.58
CA LYS A 65 -14.04 1.42 16.04
C LYS A 65 -14.03 2.43 14.89
N VAL A 66 -13.58 2.03 13.69
CA VAL A 66 -13.70 2.87 12.49
C VAL A 66 -15.16 2.92 12.11
N ILE A 67 -15.82 3.99 12.53
CA ILE A 67 -17.17 4.33 12.08
C ILE A 67 -17.02 4.71 10.61
N TRP A 68 -17.41 3.80 9.72
CA TRP A 68 -17.47 4.12 8.31
C TRP A 68 -18.53 5.21 8.09
N PRO A 69 -18.18 6.31 7.41
CA PRO A 69 -19.09 7.42 7.22
C PRO A 69 -20.33 6.95 6.48
N THR A 70 -21.49 7.44 6.91
CA THR A 70 -22.74 7.20 6.19
C THR A 70 -22.66 7.87 4.81
N ARG A 71 -23.41 7.36 3.81
CA ARG A 71 -23.39 7.94 2.45
C ARG A 71 -23.72 9.44 2.46
N GLN A 72 -24.52 9.90 3.42
CA GLN A 72 -24.86 11.32 3.58
C GLN A 72 -23.65 12.13 4.07
N GLU A 73 -22.96 11.68 5.12
CA GLU A 73 -21.75 12.36 5.63
C GLU A 73 -20.65 12.46 4.56
N ALA A 74 -20.40 11.37 3.82
CA ALA A 74 -19.40 11.36 2.76
C ALA A 74 -19.73 12.36 1.64
N LEU A 75 -21.01 12.50 1.28
CA LEU A 75 -21.46 13.49 0.28
C LEU A 75 -21.34 14.92 0.81
N HIS A 76 -21.66 15.18 2.07
CA HIS A 76 -21.49 16.51 2.67
C HIS A 76 -20.02 16.95 2.63
N THR A 77 -19.09 16.11 3.08
CA THR A 77 -17.67 16.46 3.07
C THR A 77 -17.15 16.65 1.63
N THR A 78 -17.59 15.81 0.69
CA THR A 78 -17.19 15.92 -0.72
C THR A 78 -17.74 17.19 -1.38
N LEU A 79 -19.01 17.55 -1.10
CA LEU A 79 -19.63 18.77 -1.62
C LEU A 79 -18.95 20.04 -1.09
N ILE A 80 -18.55 20.06 0.17
CA ILE A 80 -17.80 21.19 0.75
C ILE A 80 -16.48 21.37 0.01
N VAL A 81 -15.70 20.29 -0.16
CA VAL A 81 -14.43 20.35 -0.89
C VAL A 81 -14.66 20.76 -2.35
N ALA A 82 -15.65 20.17 -3.03
CA ALA A 82 -15.99 20.50 -4.40
C ALA A 82 -16.37 21.98 -4.58
N ALA A 83 -17.13 22.56 -3.64
CA ALA A 83 -17.50 23.97 -3.66
C ALA A 83 -16.27 24.87 -3.52
N VAL A 84 -15.38 24.58 -2.55
CA VAL A 84 -14.15 25.36 -2.35
C VAL A 84 -13.24 25.28 -3.57
N THR A 85 -13.06 24.09 -4.14
CA THR A 85 -12.25 23.90 -5.36
C THR A 85 -12.86 24.61 -6.57
N ALA A 86 -14.19 24.59 -6.72
CA ALA A 86 -14.88 25.30 -7.81
C ALA A 86 -14.70 26.82 -7.70
N VAL A 87 -14.79 27.39 -6.49
CA VAL A 87 -14.54 28.82 -6.26
C VAL A 87 -13.09 29.18 -6.62
N MET A 88 -12.12 28.39 -6.14
CA MET A 88 -10.70 28.62 -6.46
C MET A 88 -10.42 28.52 -7.97
N ALA A 89 -11.02 27.53 -8.64
CA ALA A 89 -10.88 27.36 -10.09
C ALA A 89 -11.45 28.57 -10.85
N LEU A 90 -12.59 29.12 -10.41
CA LEU A 90 -13.22 30.27 -11.04
C LEU A 90 -12.42 31.56 -10.85
N ILE A 91 -11.82 31.75 -9.67
CA ILE A 91 -10.92 32.89 -9.39
C ILE A 91 -9.69 32.84 -10.30
N LEU A 92 -9.02 31.69 -10.37
CA LEU A 92 -7.85 31.51 -11.23
C LEU A 92 -8.21 31.74 -12.70
N TRP A 93 -9.26 31.08 -13.18
CA TRP A 93 -9.73 31.25 -14.56
C TRP A 93 -10.02 32.71 -14.93
N GLY A 94 -10.67 33.47 -14.04
CA GLY A 94 -10.93 34.89 -14.25
C GLY A 94 -9.65 35.73 -14.31
N LEU A 95 -8.71 35.48 -13.40
CA LEU A 95 -7.44 36.19 -13.35
C LEU A 95 -6.59 35.90 -14.59
N ASP A 96 -6.45 34.62 -14.96
CA ASP A 96 -5.70 34.17 -16.13
C ASP A 96 -6.30 34.74 -17.42
N GLY A 97 -7.63 34.75 -17.55
CA GLY A 97 -8.32 35.32 -18.70
C GLY A 97 -8.10 36.83 -18.87
N ILE A 98 -8.10 37.58 -17.77
CA ILE A 98 -7.81 39.02 -17.79
C ILE A 98 -6.34 39.27 -18.17
N LEU A 99 -5.41 38.51 -17.59
CA LEU A 99 -3.97 38.59 -17.89
C LEU A 99 -3.70 38.35 -19.38
N VAL A 100 -4.27 37.30 -19.97
CA VAL A 100 -4.09 37.00 -21.40
C VAL A 100 -4.66 38.13 -22.27
N ARG A 101 -5.82 38.68 -21.92
CA ARG A 101 -6.41 39.79 -22.67
C ARG A 101 -5.58 41.08 -22.57
N LEU A 102 -5.00 41.35 -21.41
CA LEU A 102 -4.13 42.50 -21.19
C LEU A 102 -2.81 42.37 -21.97
N VAL A 103 -2.16 41.20 -21.90
CA VAL A 103 -0.90 40.91 -22.59
C VAL A 103 -1.08 40.95 -24.12
N SER A 104 -2.18 40.39 -24.62
CA SER A 104 -2.50 40.45 -26.06
C SER A 104 -2.82 41.87 -26.53
N PHE A 105 -3.47 42.70 -25.72
CA PHE A 105 -3.70 44.11 -26.05
C PHE A 105 -2.38 44.91 -26.14
N ILE A 106 -1.47 44.71 -25.19
CA ILE A 106 -0.16 45.40 -25.16
C ILE A 106 0.73 44.93 -26.32
N THR A 107 0.72 43.63 -26.63
CA THR A 107 1.54 43.06 -27.71
C THR A 107 0.95 43.38 -29.10
N GLY A 108 -0.39 43.42 -29.20
CA GLY A 108 -1.10 43.78 -30.43
C GLY A 108 -0.97 45.26 -30.83
N LEU A 109 -0.66 46.13 -29.87
CA LEU A 109 -0.34 47.55 -30.12
C LEU A 109 1.08 47.78 -30.66
N ARG A 110 1.91 46.74 -30.74
CA ARG A 110 3.32 46.83 -31.18
C ARG A 110 3.55 46.35 -32.62
N PHE A 111 2.58 46.59 -33.50
CA PHE A 111 2.72 46.56 -34.96
C PHE A 111 2.01 47.76 -35.59
#